data_AF-A0AAV0ASM3-F1
#
_entry.id   AF-A0AAV0ASM3-F1
#
_cell.length_a   1.000
_cell.length_b   1.000
_cell.length_c   1.000
_cell.angle_alpha   90.00
_cell.angle_beta   90.00
_cell.angle_gamma   90.00
#
_symmetry.space_group_name_H-M   'P 1'
#
loop_
_entity.id
_entity.type
_entity.pdbx_description
1 polymer ?
#
loop_
_entity_poly.entity_id
_entity_poly.type
_entity_poly.pdbx_seq_one_letter_code
_entity_poly.pdbx_strand_id
1 'polypeptide(L)'
;MNCIISRNLENFLGPHRITVVPSDGNPFKHPIVSQKAEGHRWSSVDKNSFVSKKWLSILGKGIATHLGLGIKGRREKWTLSNFPQGYELFEFVKGSGHTAYLFGYPTSELNITYQFLTPNEFLPHLKWLVLRTNLEDRTTCLCKKCQGKTSNSEDLKNQTQSIKNSEKNLDSKFSAEFNFREEEYEGNDTNFRSNELVWCHLTIKEMSPRLKTNYWPGICLKVQISDQALEVLNITSEDEQTQESVEVLERSLTPGNKRLVNKEFIRRTHSWHVQLLGLSDVLIKGESQLLPWLHKPFLESDWRNVMTGKIPAPDYILDITKSKPRISSLSNSAMVRLLYQFALQVGAEIEETWTPESQRSKEIDSISRLEDLEKASKGTRSSISTEQTRFYRLWLGAELLQTYDLVRLKWLNLMMVGQVIDGKNFEQDEDRVLLFEVFFFQKVRRPGREWMVAVAGRILRVVERSSVLNCCSTGALRIKEEGIHSPVGLKTDRSTEFFPPRKSQKLVNVTPAGELNYIGVDCIAGRYYSPKSFHSELSRLRNQSILNLESLKDSTKTRPGTSRMTIESLIGLKSGELNFMR
;
A
#
# COMPACT_ATOMS: atom_id res chain seq x y z
N MET A 1 -21.44 -4.09 -12.25
CA MET A 1 -21.23 -5.44 -11.66
C MET A 1 -22.38 -6.30 -12.10
N ASN A 2 -22.10 -7.50 -12.62
CA ASN A 2 -23.14 -8.34 -13.21
C ASN A 2 -23.65 -9.39 -12.20
N CYS A 3 -23.92 -8.96 -10.98
CA CYS A 3 -24.49 -9.81 -9.94
C CYS A 3 -25.40 -9.00 -9.01
N ILE A 4 -26.40 -9.67 -8.45
CA ILE A 4 -27.31 -9.11 -7.45
C ILE A 4 -26.82 -9.58 -6.08
N ILE A 5 -26.63 -8.65 -5.15
CA ILE A 5 -26.18 -8.91 -3.78
C ILE A 5 -27.37 -8.70 -2.84
N SER A 6 -27.74 -9.75 -2.11
CA SER A 6 -28.83 -9.72 -1.13
C SER A 6 -28.25 -9.97 0.26
N ARG A 7 -28.17 -8.92 1.08
CA ARG A 7 -27.74 -9.04 2.47
C ARG A 7 -28.95 -9.35 3.35
N ASN A 8 -28.82 -10.34 4.23
CA ASN A 8 -29.75 -10.52 5.33
C ASN A 8 -29.57 -9.35 6.32
N LEU A 9 -30.57 -8.46 6.40
CA LEU A 9 -30.53 -7.29 7.29
C LEU A 9 -30.86 -7.66 8.75
N GLU A 10 -31.56 -8.77 8.97
CA GLU A 10 -31.91 -9.25 10.31
C GLU A 10 -30.74 -9.99 10.96
N ASN A 11 -29.84 -10.56 10.17
CA ASN A 11 -28.64 -11.25 10.65
C ASN A 11 -27.39 -10.80 9.88
N PHE A 12 -26.62 -9.90 10.49
CA PHE A 12 -25.36 -9.39 9.95
C PHE A 12 -24.28 -10.45 9.73
N LEU A 13 -24.43 -11.66 10.30
CA LEU A 13 -23.52 -12.79 10.05
C LEU A 13 -23.96 -13.68 8.88
N GLY A 14 -25.12 -13.38 8.28
CA GLY A 14 -25.68 -14.09 7.13
C GLY A 14 -26.74 -15.14 7.48
N PRO A 15 -27.17 -15.97 6.50
CA PRO A 15 -26.57 -16.11 5.18
C PRO A 15 -26.89 -14.93 4.26
N HIS A 16 -25.84 -14.32 3.71
CA HIS A 16 -25.96 -13.38 2.59
C HIS A 16 -25.92 -14.16 1.28
N ARG A 17 -26.62 -13.64 0.26
CA ARG A 17 -26.78 -14.31 -1.03
C ARG A 17 -26.22 -13.48 -2.18
N ILE A 18 -25.58 -14.16 -3.12
CA ILE A 18 -25.10 -13.57 -4.38
C ILE A 18 -25.78 -14.31 -5.53
N THR A 19 -26.41 -13.57 -6.44
CA THR A 19 -26.99 -14.12 -7.66
C THR A 19 -26.18 -13.60 -8.85
N VAL A 20 -25.48 -14.50 -9.54
CA VAL A 20 -24.74 -14.15 -10.76
C VAL A 20 -25.72 -14.24 -11.94
N VAL A 21 -25.97 -13.10 -12.58
CA VAL A 21 -26.93 -12.98 -13.68
C VAL A 21 -26.37 -13.48 -15.02
N PRO A 22 -25.15 -13.10 -15.45
CA PRO A 22 -24.61 -13.56 -16.72
C PRO A 22 -24.19 -15.02 -16.61
N SER A 23 -24.38 -15.74 -17.69
CA SER A 23 -23.90 -17.10 -17.82
C SER A 23 -23.52 -17.37 -19.25
N ASP A 24 -22.40 -18.07 -19.44
CA ASP A 24 -22.09 -18.72 -20.69
C ASP A 24 -22.61 -20.16 -20.73
N GLY A 25 -23.21 -20.69 -19.65
CA GLY A 25 -23.59 -22.09 -19.52
C GLY A 25 -24.49 -22.63 -20.63
N ASN A 26 -24.15 -23.80 -21.16
CA ASN A 26 -24.88 -24.50 -22.20
C ASN A 26 -25.44 -25.85 -21.67
N PRO A 27 -26.77 -25.99 -21.51
CA PRO A 27 -27.39 -27.23 -21.02
C PRO A 27 -27.22 -28.43 -21.95
N PHE A 28 -26.97 -28.21 -23.25
CA PHE A 28 -26.69 -29.31 -24.19
C PHE A 28 -25.34 -30.00 -23.93
N LYS A 29 -24.50 -29.44 -23.05
CA LYS A 29 -23.25 -30.05 -22.60
C LYS A 29 -23.42 -30.85 -21.31
N HIS A 30 -24.66 -31.07 -20.84
CA HIS A 30 -24.94 -31.93 -19.71
C HIS A 30 -24.80 -33.41 -20.10
N PRO A 31 -24.36 -34.29 -19.19
CA PRO A 31 -24.30 -35.73 -19.48
C PRO A 31 -25.72 -36.29 -19.65
N ILE A 32 -25.86 -37.25 -20.57
CA ILE A 32 -27.12 -37.99 -20.72
C ILE A 32 -27.30 -38.87 -19.48
N VAL A 33 -28.38 -38.63 -18.74
CA VAL A 33 -28.75 -39.43 -17.55
C VAL A 33 -29.25 -40.79 -18.02
N SER A 34 -28.36 -41.80 -18.02
CA SER A 34 -28.73 -43.18 -18.37
C SER A 34 -29.33 -43.90 -17.18
N GLN A 35 -30.51 -44.50 -17.37
CA GLN A 35 -31.21 -45.26 -16.33
C GLN A 35 -30.80 -46.75 -16.25
N LYS A 36 -30.03 -47.28 -17.22
CA LYS A 36 -29.94 -48.75 -17.44
C LYS A 36 -28.53 -49.37 -17.47
N ALA A 37 -27.46 -48.63 -17.17
CA ALA A 37 -26.11 -49.21 -17.19
C ALA A 37 -25.64 -49.61 -15.78
N GLU A 38 -25.36 -50.91 -15.58
CA GLU A 38 -24.74 -51.41 -14.35
C GLU A 38 -23.28 -50.95 -14.28
N GLY A 39 -22.97 -50.09 -13.30
CA GLY A 39 -21.60 -49.79 -12.87
C GLY A 39 -21.12 -48.34 -13.03
N HIS A 40 -21.62 -47.59 -14.03
CA HIS A 40 -21.26 -46.18 -14.24
C HIS A 40 -22.47 -45.37 -14.67
N ARG A 41 -22.97 -44.50 -13.80
CA ARG A 41 -24.12 -43.64 -14.12
C ARG A 41 -23.89 -42.21 -13.67
N TRP A 42 -24.50 -41.29 -14.42
CA TRP A 42 -24.63 -39.89 -14.06
C TRP A 42 -26.04 -39.66 -13.50
N SER A 43 -26.14 -38.96 -12.38
CA SER A 43 -27.41 -38.49 -11.82
C SER A 43 -27.33 -37.00 -11.53
N SER A 44 -28.38 -36.24 -11.86
CA SER A 44 -28.46 -34.84 -11.44
C SER A 44 -28.47 -34.77 -9.90
N VAL A 45 -27.74 -33.80 -9.36
CA VAL A 45 -27.65 -33.57 -7.91
C VAL A 45 -28.81 -32.66 -7.50
N ASP A 46 -29.60 -33.10 -6.51
CA ASP A 46 -30.66 -32.28 -5.95
C ASP A 46 -30.12 -30.92 -5.46
N LYS A 47 -30.83 -29.84 -5.80
CA LYS A 47 -30.40 -28.46 -5.51
C LYS A 47 -30.27 -28.21 -4.00
N ASN A 48 -31.05 -28.92 -3.18
CA ASN A 48 -31.06 -28.82 -1.72
C ASN A 48 -30.15 -29.84 -1.03
N SER A 49 -29.47 -30.71 -1.79
CA SER A 49 -28.50 -31.67 -1.26
C SER A 49 -27.35 -30.97 -0.53
N PHE A 50 -26.72 -31.70 0.39
CA PHE A 50 -25.54 -31.21 1.11
C PHE A 50 -24.39 -30.84 0.15
N VAL A 51 -24.20 -31.62 -0.93
CA VAL A 51 -23.15 -31.39 -1.93
C VAL A 51 -23.38 -30.08 -2.68
N SER A 52 -24.60 -29.82 -3.16
CA SER A 52 -24.98 -28.57 -3.81
C SER A 52 -24.77 -27.36 -2.90
N LYS A 53 -25.27 -27.44 -1.66
CA LYS A 53 -25.10 -26.37 -0.64
C LYS A 53 -23.63 -26.09 -0.34
N LYS A 54 -22.78 -27.13 -0.27
CA LYS A 54 -21.34 -26.99 -0.05
C LYS A 54 -20.67 -26.28 -1.23
N TRP A 55 -20.98 -26.66 -2.47
CA TRP A 55 -20.49 -25.98 -3.67
C TRP A 55 -20.88 -24.49 -3.70
N LEU A 56 -22.17 -24.19 -3.52
CA LEU A 56 -22.69 -22.83 -3.53
C LEU A 56 -22.10 -21.95 -2.40
N SER A 57 -21.83 -22.54 -1.23
CA SER A 57 -21.17 -21.85 -0.12
C SER A 57 -19.72 -21.49 -0.44
N ILE A 58 -18.94 -22.44 -0.97
CA ILE A 58 -17.54 -22.18 -1.35
C ILE A 58 -17.47 -21.11 -2.45
N LEU A 59 -18.31 -21.23 -3.48
CA LEU A 59 -18.37 -20.25 -4.57
C LEU A 59 -18.83 -18.88 -4.08
N GLY A 60 -19.88 -18.82 -3.26
CA GLY A 60 -20.41 -17.58 -2.69
C GLY A 60 -19.36 -16.85 -1.85
N LYS A 61 -18.64 -17.56 -0.98
CA LYS A 61 -17.51 -17.01 -0.23
C LYS A 61 -16.41 -16.50 -1.15
N GLY A 62 -16.01 -17.28 -2.16
CA GLY A 62 -14.95 -16.90 -3.10
C GLY A 62 -15.28 -15.65 -3.91
N ILE A 63 -16.55 -15.45 -4.29
CA ILE A 63 -17.03 -14.23 -4.96
C ILE A 63 -17.14 -13.06 -3.98
N ALA A 64 -17.67 -13.29 -2.77
CA ALA A 64 -17.76 -12.24 -1.75
C ALA A 64 -16.39 -11.66 -1.39
N THR A 65 -15.38 -12.52 -1.22
CA THR A 65 -13.98 -12.11 -1.01
C THR A 65 -13.48 -11.29 -2.21
N HIS A 66 -13.67 -11.80 -3.43
CA HIS A 66 -13.21 -11.12 -4.65
C HIS A 66 -13.83 -9.74 -4.87
N LEU A 67 -15.09 -9.55 -4.46
CA LEU A 67 -15.81 -8.28 -4.55
C LEU A 67 -15.59 -7.38 -3.32
N GLY A 68 -14.79 -7.79 -2.33
CA GLY A 68 -14.58 -7.03 -1.11
C GLY A 68 -15.83 -6.88 -0.23
N LEU A 69 -16.78 -7.82 -0.32
CA LEU A 69 -18.05 -7.75 0.40
C LEU A 69 -17.97 -8.19 1.86
N GLY A 70 -16.96 -9.01 2.20
CA GLY A 70 -16.77 -9.51 3.56
C GLY A 70 -16.12 -8.46 4.46
N ILE A 71 -16.69 -8.25 5.65
CA ILE A 71 -16.05 -7.43 6.68
C ILE A 71 -14.89 -8.22 7.29
N LYS A 72 -13.67 -7.67 7.18
CA LYS A 72 -12.46 -8.27 7.78
C LYS A 72 -12.66 -8.52 9.27
N GLY A 73 -12.25 -9.69 9.74
CA GLY A 73 -12.42 -10.13 11.13
C GLY A 73 -13.78 -10.75 11.47
N ARG A 74 -14.78 -10.69 10.58
CA ARG A 74 -16.10 -11.33 10.80
C ARG A 74 -16.26 -12.59 9.95
N ARG A 75 -16.86 -13.63 10.55
CA ARG A 75 -17.19 -14.89 9.87
C ARG A 75 -18.56 -14.78 9.19
N GLU A 76 -18.70 -13.88 8.23
CA GLU A 76 -19.92 -13.76 7.43
C GLU A 76 -20.12 -14.99 6.55
N LYS A 77 -21.35 -15.50 6.51
CA LYS A 77 -21.74 -16.64 5.67
C LYS A 77 -22.25 -16.12 4.33
N TRP A 78 -21.43 -16.23 3.30
CA TRP A 78 -21.78 -15.88 1.92
C TRP A 78 -22.04 -17.13 1.10
N THR A 79 -23.19 -17.19 0.44
CA THR A 79 -23.60 -18.32 -0.41
C THR A 79 -24.07 -17.82 -1.77
N LEU A 80 -23.77 -18.56 -2.83
CA LEU A 80 -24.35 -18.32 -4.14
C LEU A 80 -25.81 -18.79 -4.14
N SER A 81 -26.75 -17.99 -4.66
CA SER A 81 -28.18 -18.32 -4.68
C SER A 81 -28.47 -19.58 -5.51
N ASN A 82 -27.84 -19.69 -6.68
CA ASN A 82 -27.92 -20.80 -7.63
C ASN A 82 -26.66 -20.78 -8.53
N PHE A 83 -26.35 -21.88 -9.21
CA PHE A 83 -25.36 -21.86 -10.29
C PHE A 83 -25.81 -20.92 -11.43
N PRO A 84 -24.88 -20.31 -12.19
CA PRO A 84 -25.23 -19.54 -13.38
C PRO A 84 -26.06 -20.38 -14.37
N GLN A 85 -26.96 -19.74 -15.12
CA GLN A 85 -27.90 -20.42 -16.01
C GLN A 85 -27.19 -21.41 -16.96
N GLY A 86 -27.70 -22.63 -17.09
CA GLY A 86 -27.09 -23.67 -17.95
C GLY A 86 -25.94 -24.44 -17.30
N TYR A 87 -25.49 -24.05 -16.09
CA TYR A 87 -24.62 -24.88 -15.26
C TYR A 87 -25.41 -25.73 -14.26
N GLU A 88 -25.06 -27.00 -14.16
CA GLU A 88 -25.73 -27.94 -13.24
C GLU A 88 -24.75 -28.99 -12.69
N LEU A 89 -24.97 -29.40 -11.44
CA LEU A 89 -24.18 -30.43 -10.78
C LEU A 89 -24.72 -31.81 -11.13
N PHE A 90 -23.82 -32.69 -11.54
CA PHE A 90 -24.10 -34.11 -11.73
C PHE A 90 -23.15 -34.93 -10.88
N GLU A 91 -23.67 -36.01 -10.33
CA GLU A 91 -22.89 -36.99 -9.59
C GLU A 91 -22.59 -38.19 -10.47
N PHE A 92 -21.30 -38.51 -10.57
CA PHE A 92 -20.84 -39.76 -11.15
C PHE A 92 -20.81 -40.83 -10.06
N VAL A 93 -21.58 -41.90 -10.28
CA VAL A 93 -21.62 -43.06 -9.39
C VAL A 93 -20.78 -44.17 -10.02
N LYS A 94 -19.71 -44.57 -9.33
CA LYS A 94 -18.84 -45.70 -9.70
C LYS A 94 -18.71 -46.63 -8.49
N GLY A 95 -19.42 -47.75 -8.51
CA GLY A 95 -19.56 -48.61 -7.33
C GLY A 95 -20.22 -47.87 -6.18
N SER A 96 -19.59 -47.86 -5.00
CA SER A 96 -20.01 -47.05 -3.84
C SER A 96 -19.46 -45.61 -3.85
N GLY A 97 -18.63 -45.27 -4.85
CA GLY A 97 -18.03 -43.95 -4.98
C GLY A 97 -18.98 -42.97 -5.65
N HIS A 98 -19.15 -41.80 -5.02
CA HIS A 98 -19.94 -40.68 -5.52
C HIS A 98 -19.03 -39.47 -5.72
N THR A 99 -19.03 -38.86 -6.91
CA THR A 99 -18.23 -37.65 -7.16
C THR A 99 -19.05 -36.66 -7.96
N ALA A 100 -19.19 -35.44 -7.42
CA ALA A 100 -19.96 -34.38 -8.06
C ALA A 100 -19.09 -33.51 -8.97
N TYR A 101 -19.62 -33.21 -10.15
CA TYR A 101 -18.99 -32.44 -11.20
C TYR A 101 -19.97 -31.37 -11.69
N LEU A 102 -19.46 -30.18 -12.00
CA LEU A 102 -20.28 -29.11 -12.58
C LEU A 102 -20.14 -29.12 -14.10
N PHE A 103 -21.26 -29.31 -14.79
CA PHE A 103 -21.38 -29.31 -16.24
C PHE A 103 -22.02 -28.01 -16.74
N GLY A 104 -21.85 -27.71 -18.03
CA GLY A 104 -22.41 -26.53 -18.69
C GLY A 104 -21.39 -25.68 -19.43
N TYR A 105 -20.08 -25.96 -19.33
CA TYR A 105 -19.06 -25.15 -20.00
C TYR A 105 -19.16 -25.26 -21.54
N PRO A 106 -19.26 -24.15 -22.29
CA PRO A 106 -19.44 -24.22 -23.74
C PRO A 106 -18.10 -24.43 -24.42
N THR A 107 -18.00 -25.51 -25.18
CA THR A 107 -16.86 -25.77 -26.06
C THR A 107 -17.32 -25.85 -27.50
N SER A 108 -16.53 -25.23 -28.38
CA SER A 108 -16.68 -25.28 -29.83
C SER A 108 -16.46 -26.69 -30.37
N GLU A 109 -15.66 -27.51 -29.68
CA GLU A 109 -15.46 -28.91 -30.03
C GLU A 109 -16.73 -29.73 -29.69
N LEU A 110 -17.37 -30.23 -30.75
CA LEU A 110 -18.68 -30.90 -30.69
C LEU A 110 -18.71 -32.14 -29.78
N ASN A 111 -17.57 -32.76 -29.49
CA ASN A 111 -17.50 -34.05 -28.78
C ASN A 111 -16.73 -34.04 -27.45
N ILE A 112 -16.24 -32.88 -26.97
CA ILE A 112 -15.56 -32.80 -25.66
C ILE A 112 -16.44 -32.09 -24.65
N THR A 113 -16.97 -32.87 -23.72
CA THR A 113 -17.69 -32.34 -22.55
C THR A 113 -16.68 -31.95 -21.48
N TYR A 114 -16.54 -30.65 -21.24
CA TYR A 114 -15.73 -30.16 -20.14
C TYR A 114 -16.58 -30.03 -18.88
N GLN A 115 -16.04 -30.58 -17.79
CA GLN A 115 -16.61 -30.47 -16.45
C GLN A 115 -15.59 -29.86 -15.50
N PHE A 116 -16.08 -29.13 -14.50
CA PHE A 116 -15.29 -28.67 -13.37
C PHE A 116 -15.38 -29.73 -12.26
N LEU A 117 -14.22 -30.20 -11.80
CA LEU A 117 -14.12 -31.27 -10.81
C LEU A 117 -14.38 -30.77 -9.39
N THR A 118 -14.12 -29.49 -9.13
CA THR A 118 -14.25 -28.87 -7.81
C THR A 118 -14.78 -27.44 -7.91
N PRO A 119 -15.37 -26.89 -6.83
CA PRO A 119 -15.77 -25.48 -6.81
C PRO A 119 -14.59 -24.53 -7.09
N ASN A 120 -13.39 -24.89 -6.63
CA ASN A 120 -12.18 -24.07 -6.81
C ASN A 120 -11.70 -24.05 -8.26
N GLU A 121 -11.94 -25.09 -9.04
CA GLU A 121 -11.65 -25.09 -10.48
C GLU A 121 -12.62 -24.16 -11.25
N PHE A 122 -13.88 -24.08 -10.81
CA PHE A 122 -14.90 -23.21 -11.41
C PHE A 122 -14.79 -21.75 -10.95
N LEU A 123 -14.31 -21.49 -9.74
CA LEU A 123 -14.28 -20.15 -9.13
C LEU A 123 -13.62 -19.07 -10.01
N PRO A 124 -12.46 -19.28 -10.67
CA PRO A 124 -11.89 -18.28 -11.59
C PRO A 124 -12.80 -17.95 -12.78
N HIS A 125 -13.54 -18.93 -13.29
CA HIS A 125 -14.52 -18.73 -14.36
C HIS A 125 -15.72 -17.92 -13.86
N LEU A 126 -16.22 -18.26 -12.66
CA LEU A 126 -17.30 -17.51 -12.03
C LEU A 126 -16.91 -16.05 -11.74
N LYS A 127 -15.67 -15.79 -11.31
CA LYS A 127 -15.13 -14.41 -11.16
C LYS A 127 -15.14 -13.66 -12.49
N TRP A 128 -14.71 -14.31 -13.57
CA TRP A 128 -14.75 -13.73 -14.92
C TRP A 128 -16.18 -13.39 -15.35
N LEU A 129 -17.15 -14.28 -15.12
CA LEU A 129 -18.58 -14.02 -15.40
C LEU A 129 -19.10 -12.78 -14.65
N VAL A 130 -18.72 -12.59 -13.39
CA VAL A 130 -19.18 -11.45 -12.57
C VAL A 130 -18.62 -10.10 -13.05
N LEU A 131 -17.38 -10.09 -13.56
CA LEU A 131 -16.67 -8.88 -13.95
C LEU A 131 -16.99 -8.40 -15.37
N ARG A 132 -17.38 -9.28 -16.29
CA ARG A 132 -17.41 -8.99 -17.74
C ARG A 132 -18.81 -8.73 -18.27
N THR A 133 -18.92 -7.70 -19.11
CA THR A 133 -20.13 -7.36 -19.89
C THR A 133 -20.17 -8.08 -21.25
N ASN A 134 -19.01 -8.35 -21.86
CA ASN A 134 -18.91 -9.14 -23.08
C ASN A 134 -18.41 -10.57 -22.77
N LEU A 135 -19.27 -11.57 -22.99
CA LEU A 135 -19.01 -12.98 -22.73
C LEU A 135 -18.26 -13.70 -23.87
N GLU A 136 -18.05 -13.03 -25.00
CA GLU A 136 -17.36 -13.63 -26.17
C GLU A 136 -15.84 -13.65 -25.98
N ASP A 137 -15.28 -12.66 -25.28
CA ASP A 137 -13.84 -12.56 -25.05
C ASP A 137 -13.40 -13.34 -23.78
N ARG A 138 -13.05 -14.61 -24.01
CA ARG A 138 -12.55 -15.54 -22.99
C ARG A 138 -11.05 -15.42 -22.71
N THR A 139 -10.30 -14.60 -23.45
CA THR A 139 -8.84 -14.52 -23.33
C THR A 139 -8.38 -14.07 -21.94
N THR A 140 -9.25 -13.34 -21.24
CA THR A 140 -9.00 -12.81 -19.90
C THR A 140 -9.48 -13.72 -18.76
N CYS A 141 -10.17 -14.82 -19.07
CA CYS A 141 -10.60 -15.77 -18.06
C CYS A 141 -9.42 -16.64 -17.61
N LEU A 142 -9.09 -16.62 -16.32
CA LEU A 142 -7.96 -17.36 -15.75
C LEU A 142 -8.28 -18.82 -15.44
N CYS A 143 -9.47 -19.32 -15.79
CA CYS A 143 -9.81 -20.71 -15.52
C CYS A 143 -9.04 -21.64 -16.46
N LYS A 144 -8.68 -22.83 -15.96
CA LYS A 144 -7.91 -23.83 -16.70
C LYS A 144 -8.58 -24.24 -18.03
N LYS A 145 -9.92 -24.16 -18.09
CA LYS A 145 -10.68 -24.52 -19.30
C LYS A 145 -10.63 -23.44 -20.38
N CYS A 146 -10.56 -22.15 -20.01
CA CYS A 146 -10.46 -21.04 -20.96
C CYS A 146 -9.04 -20.86 -21.50
N GLN A 147 -8.02 -21.08 -20.67
CA GLN A 147 -6.61 -20.88 -21.05
C GLN A 147 -6.06 -21.97 -21.99
N GLY A 148 -6.80 -23.06 -22.22
CA GLY A 148 -6.40 -24.14 -23.13
C GLY A 148 -5.09 -24.84 -22.74
N LYS A 149 -4.64 -25.79 -23.58
CA LYS A 149 -3.30 -26.41 -23.50
C LYS A 149 -2.23 -25.59 -24.23
N THR A 150 -2.57 -24.42 -24.76
CA THR A 150 -1.65 -23.55 -25.53
C THR A 150 -0.57 -22.88 -24.67
N SER A 151 -0.62 -23.05 -23.35
CA SER A 151 0.54 -22.80 -22.48
C SER A 151 1.44 -24.03 -22.47
N ASN A 152 2.42 -24.05 -23.39
CA ASN A 152 3.54 -24.98 -23.30
C ASN A 152 4.17 -24.89 -21.91
N SER A 153 4.18 -26.05 -21.25
CA SER A 153 4.43 -26.21 -19.84
C SER A 153 5.93 -26.31 -19.54
N GLU A 154 6.69 -25.23 -19.69
CA GLU A 154 8.01 -25.14 -19.03
C GLU A 154 7.90 -24.30 -17.75
N ASP A 155 7.15 -23.20 -17.78
CA ASP A 155 6.95 -22.36 -16.59
C ASP A 155 6.01 -22.96 -15.54
N LEU A 156 5.11 -23.89 -15.92
CA LEU A 156 4.22 -24.58 -14.98
C LEU A 156 4.75 -25.93 -14.47
N LYS A 157 5.69 -26.57 -15.20
CA LYS A 157 6.28 -27.87 -14.80
C LYS A 157 7.30 -27.72 -13.68
N ASN A 158 8.05 -26.63 -13.65
CA ASN A 158 8.99 -26.31 -12.57
C ASN A 158 8.29 -26.04 -11.22
N GLN A 159 6.98 -25.77 -11.24
CA GLN A 159 6.18 -25.63 -10.02
C GLN A 159 5.48 -26.94 -9.58
N THR A 160 5.42 -27.96 -10.44
CA THR A 160 4.62 -29.18 -10.19
C THR A 160 5.46 -30.42 -9.85
N GLN A 161 6.75 -30.46 -10.20
CA GLN A 161 7.60 -31.63 -9.92
C GLN A 161 8.06 -31.76 -8.45
N SER A 162 7.90 -30.73 -7.62
CA SER A 162 8.20 -30.81 -6.18
C SER A 162 7.04 -31.36 -5.32
N ILE A 163 5.88 -31.68 -5.91
CA ILE A 163 4.62 -31.89 -5.16
C ILE A 163 4.21 -33.37 -5.01
N LYS A 164 4.87 -34.33 -5.66
CA LYS A 164 4.39 -35.73 -5.67
C LYS A 164 4.65 -36.56 -4.39
N ASN A 165 5.34 -36.04 -3.38
CA ASN A 165 5.68 -36.82 -2.17
C ASN A 165 4.99 -36.36 -0.86
N SER A 166 3.91 -35.56 -0.90
CA SER A 166 3.36 -34.95 0.33
C SER A 166 1.83 -34.75 0.32
N GLU A 167 1.03 -35.73 -0.09
CA GLU A 167 -0.44 -35.59 -0.17
C GLU A 167 -1.23 -35.72 1.16
N LYS A 168 -0.59 -35.62 2.34
CA LYS A 168 -1.32 -35.69 3.63
C LYS A 168 -1.29 -34.44 4.51
N ASN A 169 -0.75 -33.30 4.06
CA ASN A 169 -0.64 -32.09 4.90
C ASN A 169 -0.96 -30.75 4.20
N LEU A 170 -1.65 -30.77 3.05
CA LEU A 170 -1.72 -29.62 2.13
C LEU A 170 -2.99 -28.75 2.20
N ASP A 171 -4.04 -29.17 2.90
CA ASP A 171 -5.28 -28.37 3.01
C ASP A 171 -5.14 -27.11 3.88
N SER A 172 -4.12 -27.02 4.76
CA SER A 172 -3.88 -25.84 5.60
C SER A 172 -2.93 -24.81 4.97
N LYS A 173 -2.02 -25.24 4.08
CA LYS A 173 -0.99 -24.37 3.48
C LYS A 173 -1.46 -23.62 2.24
N PHE A 174 -2.32 -24.22 1.41
CA PHE A 174 -2.77 -23.60 0.17
C PHE A 174 -3.73 -22.41 0.39
N SER A 175 -4.42 -22.37 1.54
CA SER A 175 -5.19 -21.18 1.96
C SER A 175 -4.31 -20.06 2.51
N ALA A 176 -3.09 -20.33 2.96
CA ALA A 176 -2.20 -19.31 3.55
C ALA A 176 -1.44 -18.49 2.50
N GLU A 177 -0.99 -19.11 1.40
CA GLU A 177 -0.25 -18.42 0.34
C GLU A 177 -1.13 -17.55 -0.57
N PHE A 178 -2.40 -17.91 -0.78
CA PHE A 178 -3.31 -17.09 -1.58
C PHE A 178 -3.89 -15.90 -0.80
N ASN A 179 -3.94 -15.96 0.54
CA ASN A 179 -4.33 -14.85 1.40
C ASN A 179 -3.25 -13.75 1.50
N PHE A 180 -2.00 -14.03 1.12
CA PHE A 180 -0.93 -13.03 1.11
C PHE A 180 -1.15 -11.92 0.06
N ARG A 181 -2.02 -12.14 -0.93
CA ARG A 181 -2.26 -11.23 -2.07
C ARG A 181 -3.29 -10.13 -1.81
N GLU A 182 -4.12 -10.23 -0.77
CA GLU A 182 -5.16 -9.23 -0.44
C GLU A 182 -4.79 -8.34 0.78
N GLU A 183 -3.68 -8.62 1.48
CA GLU A 183 -3.15 -7.77 2.56
C GLU A 183 -2.53 -6.45 2.03
N GLU A 184 -2.21 -6.35 0.74
CA GLU A 184 -1.47 -5.20 0.19
C GLU A 184 -2.30 -3.91 0.05
N TYR A 185 -3.64 -3.99 0.07
CA TYR A 185 -4.54 -2.84 0.09
C TYR A 185 -4.82 -2.29 1.51
N GLU A 186 -4.24 -2.89 2.56
CA GLU A 186 -4.42 -2.47 3.97
C GLU A 186 -3.55 -1.27 4.37
N GLY A 187 -2.71 -0.74 3.48
CA GLY A 187 -1.69 0.27 3.81
C GLY A 187 -2.10 1.74 3.73
N ASN A 188 -3.35 2.07 3.44
CA ASN A 188 -3.75 3.49 3.28
C ASN A 188 -3.94 4.23 4.61
N ASP A 189 -4.14 3.51 5.72
CA ASP A 189 -4.33 4.13 7.04
C ASP A 189 -3.04 4.18 7.88
N THR A 190 -1.95 3.59 7.38
CA THR A 190 -0.66 3.53 8.06
C THR A 190 0.34 4.50 7.48
N ASN A 191 1.23 5.02 8.34
CA ASN A 191 2.32 5.88 7.89
C ASN A 191 3.42 5.08 7.18
N PHE A 192 3.63 3.82 7.56
CA PHE A 192 4.66 2.95 7.01
C PHE A 192 4.08 1.91 6.03
N ARG A 193 4.97 1.32 5.22
CA ARG A 193 4.63 0.22 4.30
C ARG A 193 5.56 -0.97 4.50
N SER A 194 5.11 -2.13 4.02
CA SER A 194 5.96 -3.31 3.96
C SER A 194 7.21 -3.03 3.11
N ASN A 195 8.32 -3.53 3.59
CA ASN A 195 9.69 -3.39 3.11
C ASN A 195 10.31 -1.98 3.20
N GLU A 196 9.63 -0.99 3.81
CA GLU A 196 10.26 0.31 4.05
C GLU A 196 11.33 0.23 5.13
N LEU A 197 12.41 1.00 4.92
CA LEU A 197 13.42 1.22 5.95
C LEU A 197 12.91 2.23 6.98
N VAL A 198 13.14 1.91 8.25
CA VAL A 198 12.70 2.71 9.38
C VAL A 198 13.77 2.74 10.46
N TRP A 199 13.72 3.76 11.30
CA TRP A 199 14.41 3.77 12.58
C TRP A 199 13.50 3.16 13.65
N CYS A 200 13.89 1.99 14.14
CA CYS A 200 13.15 1.24 15.15
C CYS A 200 13.60 1.63 16.57
N HIS A 201 12.69 2.14 17.40
CA HIS A 201 12.99 2.47 18.80
C HIS A 201 13.19 1.21 19.64
N LEU A 202 14.35 1.08 20.26
CA LEU A 202 14.72 0.01 21.17
C LEU A 202 14.33 0.37 22.59
N THR A 203 13.71 -0.56 23.32
CA THR A 203 13.42 -0.35 24.74
C THR A 203 14.68 -0.58 25.58
N ILE A 204 14.79 0.05 26.76
CA ILE A 204 15.98 -0.08 27.64
C ILE A 204 16.30 -1.55 27.96
N LYS A 205 15.29 -2.42 28.04
CA LYS A 205 15.47 -3.86 28.25
C LYS A 205 16.14 -4.57 27.07
N GLU A 206 16.04 -4.02 25.87
CA GLU A 206 16.63 -4.55 24.64
C GLU A 206 18.09 -4.08 24.47
N MET A 207 18.53 -3.05 25.19
CA MET A 207 19.82 -2.42 24.98
C MET A 207 20.86 -2.83 26.03
N SER A 208 22.06 -3.19 25.56
CA SER A 208 23.25 -3.09 26.40
C SER A 208 23.58 -1.60 26.60
N PRO A 209 24.04 -1.15 27.78
CA PRO A 209 24.18 0.27 28.16
C PRO A 209 25.21 1.09 27.35
N ARG A 210 25.70 0.58 26.21
CA ARG A 210 26.87 1.12 25.48
C ARG A 210 26.55 1.79 24.15
N LEU A 211 25.31 1.73 23.67
CA LEU A 211 24.87 2.46 22.47
C LEU A 211 24.32 3.83 22.87
N LYS A 212 24.80 4.89 22.19
CA LYS A 212 24.32 6.26 22.41
C LYS A 212 22.95 6.54 21.78
N THR A 213 22.36 5.58 21.07
CA THR A 213 21.14 5.75 20.28
C THR A 213 20.09 4.75 20.74
N ASN A 214 18.88 5.24 21.01
CA ASN A 214 17.72 4.40 21.30
C ASN A 214 17.06 3.85 20.03
N TYR A 215 17.67 4.06 18.86
CA TYR A 215 17.12 3.66 17.57
C TYR A 215 18.11 2.78 16.79
N TRP A 216 17.56 1.76 16.14
CA TRP A 216 18.28 0.82 15.28
C TRP A 216 17.61 0.75 13.89
N PRO A 217 18.38 0.73 12.78
CA PRO A 217 17.82 0.56 11.44
C PRO A 217 17.05 -0.74 11.28
N GLY A 218 15.84 -0.70 10.73
CA GLY A 218 15.04 -1.89 10.49
C GLY A 218 14.24 -1.81 9.20
N ILE A 219 13.69 -2.96 8.79
CA ILE A 219 12.77 -3.08 7.66
C ILE A 219 11.41 -3.50 8.18
N CYS A 220 10.36 -2.77 7.81
CA CYS A 220 8.98 -3.15 8.08
C CYS A 220 8.61 -4.42 7.30
N LEU A 221 8.21 -5.51 7.95
CA LEU A 221 7.80 -6.74 7.27
C LEU A 221 6.29 -6.76 7.04
N LYS A 222 5.53 -6.74 8.14
CA LYS A 222 4.07 -6.90 8.15
C LYS A 222 3.44 -6.00 9.20
N VAL A 223 2.27 -5.44 8.87
CA VAL A 223 1.42 -4.72 9.82
C VAL A 223 0.55 -5.70 10.62
N GLN A 224 0.42 -5.45 11.90
CA GLN A 224 -0.52 -6.06 12.82
C GLN A 224 -1.51 -4.99 13.26
N ILE A 225 -2.78 -5.21 12.93
CA ILE A 225 -3.89 -4.31 13.29
C ILE A 225 -4.57 -4.87 14.53
N SER A 226 -4.72 -4.04 15.57
CA SER A 226 -5.53 -4.37 16.74
C SER A 226 -6.60 -3.30 16.94
N ASP A 227 -7.85 -3.75 17.07
CA ASP A 227 -8.98 -2.89 17.40
C ASP A 227 -9.21 -2.97 18.92
N GLN A 228 -9.04 -1.84 19.62
CA GLN A 228 -9.30 -1.72 21.05
C GLN A 228 -10.61 -0.96 21.25
N ALA A 229 -11.58 -1.59 21.93
CA ALA A 229 -12.77 -0.89 22.40
C ALA A 229 -12.38 0.06 23.54
N LEU A 230 -12.67 1.34 23.37
CA LEU A 230 -12.50 2.36 24.40
C LEU A 230 -13.89 2.85 24.83
N GLU A 231 -14.19 2.64 26.10
CA GLU A 231 -15.33 3.28 26.75
C GLU A 231 -14.90 4.71 27.10
N VAL A 232 -15.38 5.70 26.34
CA VAL A 232 -15.15 7.10 26.67
C VAL A 232 -16.29 7.56 27.57
N LEU A 233 -16.00 7.72 28.85
CA LEU A 233 -16.92 8.30 29.82
C LEU A 233 -16.95 9.81 29.60
N ASN A 234 -17.94 10.31 28.87
CA ASN A 234 -18.19 11.74 28.76
C ASN A 234 -18.77 12.25 30.08
N ILE A 235 -17.92 12.82 30.93
CA ILE A 235 -18.35 13.54 32.12
C ILE A 235 -18.75 14.94 31.66
N THR A 236 -20.02 15.13 31.30
CA THR A 236 -20.58 16.47 31.12
C THR A 236 -20.74 17.11 32.51
N SER A 237 -19.89 18.09 32.84
CA SER A 237 -20.19 19.03 33.92
C SER A 237 -21.17 20.07 33.37
N GLU A 238 -22.31 20.24 34.03
CA GLU A 238 -23.36 21.21 33.65
C GLU A 238 -22.96 22.68 33.89
N ASP A 239 -21.69 22.96 34.20
CA ASP A 239 -21.22 24.33 34.32
C ASP A 239 -20.79 24.85 32.94
N GLU A 240 -21.70 25.60 32.33
CA GLU A 240 -21.52 26.29 31.06
C GLU A 240 -20.34 27.28 31.10
N GLN A 241 -19.69 27.41 29.93
CA GLN A 241 -18.70 28.43 29.56
C GLN A 241 -17.25 28.26 30.03
N THR A 242 -16.56 27.16 29.68
CA THR A 242 -15.15 27.25 29.25
C THR A 242 -14.69 25.99 28.50
N GLN A 243 -13.84 26.19 27.49
CA GLN A 243 -13.29 25.22 26.53
C GLN A 243 -13.27 23.73 26.92
N GLU A 244 -13.90 22.90 26.08
CA GLU A 244 -13.76 21.43 26.08
C GLU A 244 -12.31 21.00 25.79
N SER A 245 -11.54 20.73 26.84
CA SER A 245 -10.37 19.87 26.78
C SER A 245 -10.73 18.49 27.31
N VAL A 246 -10.78 17.49 26.42
CA VAL A 246 -10.95 16.07 26.78
C VAL A 246 -9.65 15.57 27.41
N GLU A 247 -9.50 15.74 28.72
CA GLU A 247 -8.46 15.07 29.50
C GLU A 247 -8.96 13.67 29.90
N VAL A 248 -8.24 12.64 29.47
CA VAL A 248 -8.48 11.24 29.85
C VAL A 248 -7.98 11.07 31.30
N LEU A 249 -8.87 11.27 32.26
CA LEU A 249 -8.56 11.17 33.68
C LEU A 249 -8.84 9.75 34.20
N GLU A 250 -7.79 8.97 34.46
CA GLU A 250 -7.86 7.72 35.23
C GLU A 250 -7.97 8.05 36.73
N ARG A 251 -9.16 8.34 37.26
CA ARG A 251 -9.39 8.43 38.73
C ARG A 251 -10.73 7.86 39.18
N SER A 252 -10.66 7.17 40.33
CA SER A 252 -11.74 6.53 41.08
C SER A 252 -12.84 7.53 41.47
N LEU A 253 -14.09 7.26 41.08
CA LEU A 253 -15.25 8.10 41.34
C LEU A 253 -16.03 7.68 42.60
N THR A 254 -16.38 8.66 43.43
CA THR A 254 -17.42 8.61 44.46
C THR A 254 -18.82 8.80 43.85
N PRO A 255 -19.89 8.31 44.50
CA PRO A 255 -21.23 8.23 43.88
C PRO A 255 -21.99 9.55 44.02
N GLY A 256 -22.18 10.26 42.89
CA GLY A 256 -23.10 11.38 42.76
C GLY A 256 -23.78 11.36 41.39
N ASN A 257 -25.11 11.45 41.38
CA ASN A 257 -26.01 11.26 40.22
C ASN A 257 -25.65 12.11 38.98
N LYS A 258 -24.83 11.58 38.06
CA LYS A 258 -24.67 12.12 36.70
C LYS A 258 -25.03 11.05 35.66
N ARG A 259 -25.82 11.46 34.66
CA ARG A 259 -26.31 10.60 33.56
C ARG A 259 -25.16 10.34 32.58
N LEU A 260 -24.48 9.22 32.76
CA LEU A 260 -23.43 8.74 31.86
C LEU A 260 -24.02 8.31 30.51
N VAL A 261 -23.62 9.00 29.43
CA VAL A 261 -23.86 8.54 28.06
C VAL A 261 -22.61 7.79 27.60
N ASN A 262 -22.66 6.46 27.60
CA ASN A 262 -21.58 5.64 27.07
C ASN A 262 -21.55 5.74 25.54
N LYS A 263 -20.51 6.37 24.98
CA LYS A 263 -20.18 6.24 23.56
C LYS A 263 -19.05 5.23 23.44
N GLU A 264 -19.34 4.09 22.83
CA GLU A 264 -18.33 3.11 22.46
C GLU A 264 -17.53 3.64 21.26
N PHE A 265 -16.23 3.82 21.43
CA PHE A 265 -15.32 4.14 20.33
C PHE A 265 -14.38 2.97 20.08
N ILE A 266 -14.27 2.52 18.83
CA ILE A 266 -13.27 1.54 18.44
C ILE A 266 -12.01 2.30 18.00
N ARG A 267 -10.93 2.18 18.77
CA ARG A 267 -9.62 2.72 18.40
C ARG A 267 -8.83 1.62 17.71
N ARG A 268 -8.59 1.79 16.41
CA ARG A 268 -7.67 0.96 15.64
C ARG A 268 -6.23 1.42 15.90
N THR A 269 -5.37 0.51 16.34
CA THR A 269 -3.93 0.74 16.50
C THR A 269 -3.15 -0.14 15.54
N HIS A 270 -2.14 0.45 14.90
CA HIS A 270 -1.26 -0.23 13.97
C HIS A 270 0.09 -0.50 14.64
N SER A 271 0.51 -1.76 14.62
CA SER A 271 1.85 -2.19 15.02
C SER A 271 2.53 -2.86 13.85
N TRP A 272 3.85 -2.84 13.81
CA TRP A 272 4.66 -3.37 12.72
C TRP A 272 5.64 -4.40 13.23
N HIS A 273 5.73 -5.52 12.53
CA HIS A 273 6.85 -6.46 12.65
C HIS A 273 8.03 -5.85 11.91
N VAL A 274 9.08 -5.46 12.64
CA VAL A 274 10.27 -4.81 12.10
C VAL A 274 11.48 -5.72 12.27
N GLN A 275 12.08 -6.14 11.15
CA GLN A 275 13.33 -6.87 11.14
C GLN A 275 14.49 -5.89 11.33
N LEU A 276 15.26 -6.04 12.40
CA LEU A 276 16.45 -5.21 12.59
C LEU A 276 17.52 -5.56 11.55
N LEU A 277 18.05 -4.54 10.88
CA LEU A 277 19.16 -4.71 9.94
C LEU A 277 20.40 -5.17 10.69
N GLY A 278 21.13 -6.11 10.09
CA GLY A 278 22.32 -6.69 10.72
C GLY A 278 22.06 -7.66 11.89
N LEU A 279 20.81 -7.82 12.38
CA LEU A 279 20.45 -8.74 13.48
C LEU A 279 19.33 -9.73 13.14
N SER A 280 19.20 -10.87 13.82
CA SER A 280 18.10 -11.83 13.59
C SER A 280 16.78 -11.44 14.26
N ASP A 281 16.76 -10.38 15.06
CA ASP A 281 15.58 -9.95 15.81
C ASP A 281 14.49 -9.35 14.92
N VAL A 282 13.25 -9.81 15.16
CA VAL A 282 12.02 -9.20 14.65
C VAL A 282 11.25 -8.66 15.84
N LEU A 283 11.02 -7.34 15.87
CA LEU A 283 10.34 -6.66 16.95
C LEU A 283 8.94 -6.23 16.52
N ILE A 284 7.97 -6.22 17.43
CA ILE A 284 6.65 -5.63 17.20
C ILE A 284 6.67 -4.22 17.80
N LYS A 285 6.45 -3.21 16.98
CA LYS A 285 6.51 -1.80 17.40
C LYS A 285 5.27 -1.05 16.94
N GLY A 286 4.69 -0.23 17.80
CA GLY A 286 3.64 0.71 17.39
C GLY A 286 4.22 1.77 16.44
N GLU A 287 3.40 2.39 15.60
CA GLU A 287 3.89 3.43 14.67
C GLU A 287 4.65 4.56 15.38
N SER A 288 4.22 4.95 16.59
CA SER A 288 4.90 5.99 17.40
C SER A 288 6.34 5.63 17.81
N GLN A 289 6.72 4.35 17.72
CA GLN A 289 8.05 3.84 18.03
C GLN A 289 8.94 3.67 16.79
N LEU A 290 8.45 4.06 15.62
CA LEU A 290 9.17 4.01 14.36
C LEU A 290 9.36 5.42 13.83
N LEU A 291 10.50 5.71 13.20
CA LEU A 291 10.69 6.94 12.44
C LEU A 291 10.97 6.61 10.97
N PRO A 292 10.51 7.44 10.02
CA PRO A 292 10.93 7.32 8.63
C PRO A 292 12.44 7.33 8.53
N TRP A 293 13.01 6.52 7.62
CA TRP A 293 14.46 6.46 7.40
C TRP A 293 15.08 7.85 7.25
N LEU A 294 14.47 8.67 6.39
CA LEU A 294 14.94 10.01 6.06
C LEU A 294 14.75 11.05 7.20
N HIS A 295 14.25 10.65 8.37
CA HIS A 295 14.02 11.57 9.49
C HIS A 295 15.26 11.82 10.35
N LYS A 296 16.18 10.85 10.42
CA LYS A 296 17.38 10.96 11.26
C LYS A 296 18.60 11.09 10.36
N PRO A 297 19.01 12.33 9.99
CA PRO A 297 20.24 12.51 9.26
C PRO A 297 21.40 11.97 10.11
N PHE A 298 22.33 11.30 9.43
CA PHE A 298 23.52 10.77 10.08
C PHE A 298 24.42 11.93 10.50
N LEU A 299 24.98 11.86 11.70
CA LEU A 299 26.06 12.77 12.05
C LEU A 299 27.24 12.47 11.12
N GLU A 300 27.89 13.49 10.58
CA GLU A 300 29.02 13.34 9.65
C GLU A 300 30.15 12.46 10.25
N SER A 301 30.30 12.48 11.58
CA SER A 301 31.21 11.62 12.33
C SER A 301 30.90 10.13 12.22
N ASP A 302 29.62 9.77 12.14
CA ASP A 302 29.19 8.38 11.94
C ASP A 302 29.47 7.96 10.49
N TRP A 303 29.34 8.89 9.55
CA TRP A 303 29.57 8.66 8.11
C TRP A 303 31.02 8.38 7.75
N ARG A 304 31.98 9.10 8.36
CA ARG A 304 33.41 8.86 8.07
C ARG A 304 33.83 7.43 8.33
N ASN A 305 33.23 6.76 9.31
CA ASN A 305 33.52 5.36 9.59
C ASN A 305 32.87 4.42 8.56
N VAL A 306 31.68 4.77 8.06
CA VAL A 306 30.96 4.00 7.03
C VAL A 306 31.61 4.14 5.65
N MET A 307 31.93 5.35 5.24
CA MET A 307 32.43 5.68 3.90
C MET A 307 33.87 5.24 3.62
N THR A 308 34.67 4.95 4.65
CA THR A 308 36.05 4.48 4.42
C THR A 308 36.12 3.09 3.80
N GLY A 309 34.99 2.38 3.65
CA GLY A 309 34.92 1.06 3.02
C GLY A 309 35.68 -0.04 3.78
N LYS A 310 36.12 0.26 5.01
CA LYS A 310 36.93 -0.64 5.86
C LYS A 310 36.13 -1.22 7.02
N ILE A 311 34.80 -1.24 6.92
CA ILE A 311 33.99 -2.00 7.88
C ILE A 311 34.16 -3.48 7.52
N PRO A 312 34.75 -4.31 8.40
CA PRO A 312 34.82 -5.74 8.13
C PRO A 312 33.41 -6.30 7.99
N ALA A 313 33.16 -7.06 6.92
CA ALA A 313 31.88 -7.72 6.75
C ALA A 313 31.62 -8.66 7.93
N PRO A 314 30.45 -8.59 8.59
CA PRO A 314 30.10 -9.55 9.63
C PRO A 314 30.22 -10.99 9.12
N ASP A 315 30.75 -11.87 9.96
CA ASP A 315 31.03 -13.28 9.63
C ASP A 315 29.86 -14.02 8.95
N TYR A 316 28.62 -13.77 9.38
CA TYR A 316 27.43 -14.43 8.82
C TYR A 316 27.06 -13.98 7.40
N ILE A 317 27.66 -12.89 6.92
CA ILE A 317 27.53 -12.43 5.54
C ILE A 317 28.53 -13.16 4.64
N LEU A 318 29.72 -13.42 5.17
CA LEU A 318 30.78 -14.17 4.48
C LEU A 318 30.52 -15.67 4.49
N ASP A 319 29.84 -16.17 5.52
CA ASP A 319 29.53 -17.58 5.73
C ASP A 319 28.05 -17.76 6.11
N ILE A 320 27.25 -18.21 5.15
CA ILE A 320 25.80 -18.42 5.31
C ILE A 320 25.45 -19.50 6.36
N THR A 321 26.41 -20.34 6.76
CA THR A 321 26.20 -21.34 7.81
C THR A 321 26.18 -20.72 9.20
N LYS A 322 26.80 -19.54 9.37
CA LYS A 322 26.79 -18.81 10.63
C LYS A 322 25.45 -18.09 10.78
N SER A 323 24.86 -18.22 11.96
CA SER A 323 23.59 -17.56 12.25
C SER A 323 23.78 -16.07 12.52
N LYS A 324 22.80 -15.28 12.07
CA LYS A 324 22.74 -13.84 12.34
C LYS A 324 22.53 -13.60 13.85
N PRO A 325 23.36 -12.78 14.52
CA PRO A 325 23.30 -12.61 15.96
C PRO A 325 22.00 -11.92 16.41
N ARG A 326 21.58 -12.19 17.65
CA ARG A 326 20.47 -11.48 18.30
C ARG A 326 20.97 -10.27 19.09
N ILE A 327 20.17 -9.22 19.23
CA ILE A 327 20.52 -8.02 19.99
C ILE A 327 20.90 -8.36 21.44
N SER A 328 20.18 -9.31 22.04
CA SER A 328 20.43 -9.78 23.41
C SER A 328 21.72 -10.58 23.56
N SER A 329 22.26 -11.14 22.47
CA SER A 329 23.54 -11.85 22.46
C SER A 329 24.75 -10.92 22.35
N LEU A 330 24.53 -9.63 22.05
CA LEU A 330 25.61 -8.67 21.83
C LEU A 330 26.16 -8.11 23.14
N SER A 331 27.09 -8.83 23.76
CA SER A 331 27.85 -8.36 24.93
C SER A 331 29.04 -7.46 24.56
N ASN A 332 29.60 -7.65 23.36
CA ASN A 332 30.78 -6.93 22.88
C ASN A 332 30.41 -5.62 22.18
N SER A 333 30.81 -4.49 22.75
CA SER A 333 30.55 -3.15 22.18
C SER A 333 31.18 -2.93 20.80
N ALA A 334 32.28 -3.60 20.47
CA ALA A 334 32.87 -3.52 19.12
C ALA A 334 31.97 -4.20 18.09
N MET A 335 31.44 -5.39 18.42
CA MET A 335 30.49 -6.11 17.57
C MET A 335 29.18 -5.32 17.39
N VAL A 336 28.67 -4.73 18.48
CA VAL A 336 27.49 -3.86 18.43
C VAL A 336 27.69 -2.70 17.46
N ARG A 337 28.83 -1.99 17.57
CA ARG A 337 29.16 -0.89 16.66
C ARG A 337 29.31 -1.36 15.22
N LEU A 338 29.96 -2.50 15.01
CA LEU A 338 30.16 -3.08 13.69
C LEU A 338 28.83 -3.36 12.98
N LEU A 339 27.91 -4.04 13.67
CA LEU A 339 26.59 -4.39 13.13
C LEU A 339 25.71 -3.16 12.91
N TYR A 340 25.82 -2.17 13.81
CA TYR A 340 25.13 -0.90 13.64
C TYR A 340 25.63 -0.16 12.40
N GLN A 341 26.95 -0.02 12.23
CA GLN A 341 27.57 0.63 11.07
C GLN A 341 27.24 -0.11 9.76
N PHE A 342 27.27 -1.44 9.77
CA PHE A 342 26.85 -2.26 8.63
C PHE A 342 25.37 -1.98 8.27
N ALA A 343 24.49 -1.90 9.27
CA ALA A 343 23.09 -1.55 9.06
C ALA A 343 22.90 -0.14 8.47
N LEU A 344 23.73 0.84 8.88
CA LEU A 344 23.72 2.17 8.27
C LEU A 344 24.18 2.12 6.81
N GLN A 345 25.24 1.37 6.51
CA GLN A 345 25.75 1.22 5.16
C GLN A 345 24.68 0.64 4.23
N VAL A 346 24.01 -0.44 4.63
CA VAL A 346 22.91 -1.03 3.86
C VAL A 346 21.81 0.00 3.57
N GLY A 347 21.41 0.78 4.58
CA GLY A 347 20.38 1.79 4.39
C GLY A 347 20.83 2.96 3.49
N ALA A 348 22.10 3.36 3.57
CA ALA A 348 22.69 4.40 2.72
C ALA A 348 22.73 4.00 1.24
N GLU A 349 23.18 2.77 0.96
CA GLU A 349 23.19 2.20 -0.39
C GLU A 349 21.77 2.14 -0.97
N ILE A 350 20.79 1.71 -0.15
CA ILE A 350 19.40 1.68 -0.57
C ILE A 350 18.91 3.10 -0.90
N GLU A 351 19.16 4.09 -0.04
CA GLU A 351 18.73 5.49 -0.18
C GLU A 351 19.06 6.12 -1.54
N GLU A 352 20.21 5.76 -2.14
CA GLU A 352 20.69 6.33 -3.40
C GLU A 352 20.10 5.65 -4.65
N THR A 353 19.28 4.62 -4.47
CA THR A 353 18.65 3.87 -5.56
C THR A 353 17.17 4.19 -5.72
N TRP A 354 16.66 4.00 -6.94
CA TRP A 354 15.23 3.88 -7.18
C TRP A 354 14.97 2.71 -8.10
N THR A 355 13.81 2.07 -7.97
CA THR A 355 13.44 0.95 -8.83
C THR A 355 11.93 0.92 -9.01
N PRO A 356 11.43 0.90 -10.27
CA PRO A 356 10.01 0.77 -10.51
C PRO A 356 9.57 -0.64 -10.12
N GLU A 357 8.48 -0.76 -9.38
CA GLU A 357 7.93 -2.07 -9.06
C GLU A 357 7.31 -2.66 -10.33
N SER A 358 7.69 -3.89 -10.68
CA SER A 358 7.34 -4.51 -11.97
C SER A 358 5.84 -4.40 -12.27
N GLN A 359 5.50 -3.98 -13.49
CA GLN A 359 4.14 -3.88 -14.00
C GLN A 359 3.35 -5.18 -13.77
N ARG A 360 2.45 -5.19 -12.79
CA ARG A 360 1.34 -6.15 -12.81
C ARG A 360 0.36 -5.66 -13.88
N SER A 361 0.30 -6.36 -15.00
CA SER A 361 -0.48 -6.06 -16.22
C SER A 361 -2.01 -5.90 -16.05
N LYS A 362 -2.54 -5.87 -14.82
CA LYS A 362 -3.97 -5.96 -14.52
C LYS A 362 -4.64 -4.66 -14.10
N GLU A 363 -3.90 -3.57 -13.85
CA GLU A 363 -4.49 -2.30 -13.40
C GLU A 363 -4.71 -1.26 -14.51
N ILE A 364 -4.40 -1.61 -15.76
CA ILE A 364 -4.41 -0.75 -16.96
C ILE A 364 -5.73 0.03 -17.11
N ASP A 365 -6.86 -0.53 -16.67
CA ASP A 365 -8.17 0.13 -16.79
C ASP A 365 -8.25 1.49 -16.05
N SER A 366 -7.52 1.68 -14.95
CA SER A 366 -7.50 2.97 -14.24
C SER A 366 -6.71 4.06 -14.98
N ILE A 367 -5.77 3.65 -15.85
CA ILE A 367 -4.94 4.57 -16.65
C ILE A 367 -5.76 5.22 -17.76
N SER A 368 -6.77 4.53 -18.30
CA SER A 368 -7.63 5.07 -19.36
C SER A 368 -8.26 6.42 -18.99
N ARG A 369 -8.73 6.58 -17.74
CA ARG A 369 -9.29 7.84 -17.24
C ARG A 369 -8.26 8.97 -17.12
N LEU A 370 -6.99 8.63 -16.84
CA LEU A 370 -5.90 9.60 -16.77
C LEU A 370 -5.47 10.06 -18.18
N GLU A 371 -5.57 9.19 -19.18
CA GLU A 371 -5.34 9.57 -20.58
C GLU A 371 -6.35 10.59 -21.06
N ASP A 372 -7.60 10.52 -20.61
CA ASP A 372 -8.63 11.50 -20.96
C ASP A 372 -8.32 12.89 -20.36
N LEU A 373 -7.79 12.95 -19.14
CA LEU A 373 -7.32 14.19 -18.52
C LEU A 373 -6.11 14.77 -19.28
N GLU A 374 -5.17 13.92 -19.70
CA GLU A 374 -4.01 14.37 -20.47
C GLU A 374 -4.40 14.88 -21.85
N LYS A 375 -5.35 14.21 -22.54
CA LYS A 375 -5.93 14.66 -23.81
C LYS A 375 -6.68 15.98 -23.68
N ALA A 376 -7.38 16.21 -22.56
CA ALA A 376 -8.04 17.48 -22.30
C ALA A 376 -7.03 18.63 -22.12
N SER A 377 -5.86 18.34 -21.53
CA SER A 377 -4.82 19.36 -21.27
C SER A 377 -4.00 19.76 -22.50
N LYS A 378 -3.76 18.83 -23.43
CA LYS A 378 -2.87 19.04 -24.59
C LYS A 378 -3.72 19.12 -25.86
N GLY A 379 -4.09 20.35 -26.22
CA GLY A 379 -4.77 20.65 -27.49
C GLY A 379 -4.10 19.97 -28.68
N THR A 380 -4.94 19.41 -29.56
CA THR A 380 -4.68 18.52 -30.71
C THR A 380 -3.34 18.76 -31.43
N ARG A 381 -2.24 18.19 -30.96
CA ARG A 381 -0.96 18.12 -31.70
C ARG A 381 -0.53 16.67 -31.91
N SER A 382 -0.12 16.38 -33.14
CA SER A 382 0.13 15.06 -33.72
C SER A 382 0.97 14.13 -32.83
N SER A 383 0.42 12.94 -32.58
CA SER A 383 0.98 11.89 -31.73
C SER A 383 2.21 11.23 -32.37
N ILE A 384 3.40 11.63 -31.95
CA ILE A 384 4.57 10.75 -32.07
C ILE A 384 4.40 9.66 -31.01
N SER A 385 4.27 8.41 -31.47
CA SER A 385 4.18 7.20 -30.65
C SER A 385 5.48 6.99 -29.87
N THR A 386 5.66 7.70 -28.76
CA THR A 386 6.69 7.35 -27.79
C THR A 386 6.22 6.13 -27.00
N GLU A 387 7.01 5.07 -26.94
CA GLU A 387 6.79 3.97 -26.01
C GLU A 387 6.82 4.51 -24.57
N GLN A 388 5.66 4.58 -23.94
CA GLN A 388 5.51 5.08 -22.57
C GLN A 388 5.16 3.91 -21.66
N THR A 389 6.08 3.55 -20.78
CA THR A 389 5.81 2.57 -19.71
C THR A 389 5.38 3.33 -18.46
N ARG A 390 4.14 3.09 -18.01
CA ARG A 390 3.60 3.65 -16.75
C ARG A 390 3.69 2.63 -15.62
N PHE A 391 3.94 3.11 -14.41
CA PHE A 391 4.02 2.30 -13.19
C PHE A 391 3.16 2.91 -12.08
N TYR A 392 2.70 2.05 -11.17
CA TYR A 392 1.89 2.47 -10.02
C TYR A 392 2.71 2.67 -8.75
N ARG A 393 3.88 2.02 -8.67
CA ARG A 393 4.70 2.00 -7.47
C ARG A 393 6.16 2.17 -7.86
N LEU A 394 6.88 2.88 -7.01
CA LEU A 394 8.28 3.20 -7.21
C LEU A 394 8.97 3.16 -5.86
N TRP A 395 10.00 2.34 -5.73
CA TRP A 395 10.92 2.47 -4.61
C TRP A 395 11.77 3.71 -4.84
N LEU A 396 11.71 4.67 -3.90
CA LEU A 396 12.60 5.81 -3.82
C LEU A 396 13.46 5.64 -2.57
N GLY A 397 14.60 5.02 -2.77
CA GLY A 397 15.49 4.58 -1.71
C GLY A 397 14.80 3.74 -0.65
N ALA A 398 14.75 4.27 0.56
CA ALA A 398 14.17 3.64 1.74
C ALA A 398 12.63 3.55 1.75
N GLU A 399 11.96 4.28 0.86
CA GLU A 399 10.52 4.51 0.92
C GLU A 399 9.84 3.99 -0.34
N LEU A 400 8.66 3.39 -0.19
CA LEU A 400 7.85 2.93 -1.31
C LEU A 400 6.84 3.99 -1.68
N LEU A 401 6.93 4.59 -2.86
CA LEU A 401 5.95 5.53 -3.38
C LEU A 401 4.87 4.78 -4.18
N GLN A 402 3.63 5.27 -4.10
CA GLN A 402 2.48 4.74 -4.84
C GLN A 402 1.69 5.88 -5.50
N THR A 403 0.85 5.54 -6.48
CA THR A 403 -0.13 6.49 -7.01
C THR A 403 -1.10 6.95 -5.92
N TYR A 404 -1.46 8.22 -6.00
CA TYR A 404 -2.23 9.01 -5.04
C TYR A 404 -1.52 9.30 -3.72
N ASP A 405 -0.21 9.02 -3.62
CA ASP A 405 0.59 9.47 -2.50
C ASP A 405 0.82 10.97 -2.50
N LEU A 406 0.91 11.52 -1.29
CA LEU A 406 1.56 12.80 -1.07
C LEU A 406 3.05 12.58 -0.84
N VAL A 407 3.88 13.24 -1.64
CA VAL A 407 5.33 13.28 -1.47
C VAL A 407 5.81 14.70 -1.21
N ARG A 408 6.93 14.85 -0.52
CA ARG A 408 7.59 16.13 -0.27
C ARG A 408 8.49 16.45 -1.46
N LEU A 409 8.57 17.70 -1.86
CA LEU A 409 9.44 18.15 -2.95
C LEU A 409 10.74 18.77 -2.44
N LYS A 410 11.84 18.58 -3.18
CA LYS A 410 13.10 19.30 -2.98
C LYS A 410 12.97 20.68 -3.62
N TRP A 411 13.03 21.73 -2.80
CA TRP A 411 12.80 23.11 -3.24
C TRP A 411 13.76 23.56 -4.36
N LEU A 412 15.06 23.29 -4.20
CA LEU A 412 16.10 23.76 -5.14
C LEU A 412 15.91 23.24 -6.57
N ASN A 413 15.34 22.04 -6.73
CA ASN A 413 15.18 21.43 -8.05
C ASN A 413 13.93 21.94 -8.79
N LEU A 414 12.95 22.51 -8.08
CA LEU A 414 11.73 23.07 -8.69
C LEU A 414 12.02 24.36 -9.46
N MET A 415 12.95 25.18 -8.98
CA MET A 415 13.38 26.42 -9.65
C MET A 415 13.92 26.13 -11.07
N MET A 416 14.55 24.97 -11.26
CA MET A 416 15.12 24.55 -12.55
C MET A 416 14.07 24.11 -13.57
N VAL A 417 12.84 23.81 -13.13
CA VAL A 417 11.76 23.33 -14.02
C VAL A 417 11.09 24.48 -14.78
N GLY A 418 11.34 25.73 -14.41
CA GLY A 418 11.18 26.93 -15.26
C GLY A 418 9.81 27.27 -15.84
N GLN A 419 8.78 26.43 -15.67
CA GLN A 419 7.55 26.53 -16.45
C GLN A 419 6.25 26.84 -15.68
N VAL A 420 6.19 26.73 -14.35
CA VAL A 420 4.86 26.70 -13.69
C VAL A 420 4.71 27.63 -12.49
N ILE A 421 5.79 28.12 -11.88
CA ILE A 421 5.67 28.95 -10.68
C ILE A 421 6.30 30.31 -10.99
N ASP A 422 5.46 31.34 -11.08
CA ASP A 422 5.89 32.73 -11.22
C ASP A 422 6.79 33.09 -10.02
N GLY A 423 8.10 33.01 -10.23
CA GLY A 423 9.11 33.01 -9.16
C GLY A 423 9.13 34.28 -8.31
N LYS A 424 8.48 35.36 -8.77
CA LYS A 424 8.50 36.66 -8.09
C LYS A 424 7.72 36.72 -6.78
N ASN A 425 6.78 35.78 -6.53
CA ASN A 425 5.92 35.82 -5.33
C ASN A 425 6.25 34.73 -4.28
N PHE A 426 7.27 33.89 -4.52
CA PHE A 426 7.57 32.75 -3.65
C PHE A 426 8.83 32.90 -2.79
N GLU A 427 9.70 33.87 -3.06
CA GLU A 427 10.99 34.04 -2.36
C GLU A 427 10.87 34.43 -0.87
N GLN A 428 9.70 34.90 -0.39
CA GLN A 428 9.57 35.40 0.98
C GLN A 428 9.03 34.40 2.01
N ASP A 429 8.83 33.12 1.64
CA ASP A 429 8.13 32.17 2.52
C ASP A 429 8.83 30.81 2.56
N GLU A 430 10.06 30.82 3.10
CA GLU A 430 10.96 29.65 3.24
C GLU A 430 10.36 28.52 4.11
N ASP A 431 9.31 28.79 4.90
CA ASP A 431 8.70 27.81 5.81
C ASP A 431 7.65 26.90 5.14
N ARG A 432 7.41 27.05 3.83
CA ARG A 432 6.34 26.32 3.14
C ARG A 432 6.78 24.96 2.64
N VAL A 433 6.16 23.92 3.20
CA VAL A 433 6.27 22.56 2.67
C VAL A 433 5.39 22.42 1.42
N LEU A 434 6.03 22.24 0.27
CA LEU A 434 5.35 21.81 -0.96
C LEU A 434 5.18 20.29 -0.95
N LEU A 435 3.95 19.88 -1.19
CA LEU A 435 3.58 18.49 -1.39
C LEU A 435 3.24 18.26 -2.86
N PHE A 436 3.47 17.05 -3.34
CA PHE A 436 3.10 16.63 -4.67
C PHE A 436 2.24 15.39 -4.54
N GLU A 437 1.03 15.46 -5.07
CA GLU A 437 0.19 14.29 -5.19
C GLU A 437 0.51 13.55 -6.47
N VAL A 438 1.05 12.36 -6.32
CA VAL A 438 1.46 11.50 -7.41
C VAL A 438 0.22 10.91 -8.07
N PHE A 439 0.06 11.01 -9.39
CA PHE A 439 -1.00 10.29 -10.11
C PHE A 439 -0.45 9.04 -10.80
N PHE A 440 0.75 9.14 -11.39
CA PHE A 440 1.43 8.01 -12.01
C PHE A 440 2.92 8.28 -12.18
N PHE A 441 3.68 7.19 -12.31
CA PHE A 441 5.09 7.21 -12.69
C PHE A 441 5.22 6.82 -14.15
N GLN A 442 6.14 7.45 -14.86
CA GLN A 442 6.31 7.26 -16.30
C GLN A 442 7.79 7.20 -16.66
N LYS A 443 8.18 6.14 -17.38
CA LYS A 443 9.50 6.10 -18.03
C LYS A 443 9.46 6.97 -19.28
N VAL A 444 10.33 7.97 -19.36
CA VAL A 444 10.44 8.88 -20.50
C VAL A 444 11.85 8.78 -21.06
N ARG A 445 11.96 8.63 -22.38
CA ARG A 445 13.23 8.72 -23.10
C ARG A 445 13.28 10.05 -23.83
N ARG A 446 14.21 10.94 -23.47
CA ARG A 446 14.48 12.15 -24.24
C ARG A 446 15.48 11.83 -25.36
N PRO A 447 15.35 12.41 -26.56
CA PRO A 447 16.34 12.22 -27.63
C PRO A 447 17.75 12.55 -27.12
N GLY A 448 18.68 11.60 -27.25
CA GLY A 448 20.08 11.77 -26.82
C GLY A 448 20.33 11.72 -25.30
N ARG A 449 19.36 11.34 -24.47
CA ARG A 449 19.56 11.14 -23.02
C ARG A 449 19.18 9.74 -22.57
N GLU A 450 19.72 9.34 -21.41
CA GLU A 450 19.31 8.14 -20.70
C GLU A 450 17.83 8.18 -20.32
N TRP A 451 17.28 7.00 -20.03
CA TRP A 451 15.92 6.88 -19.54
C TRP A 451 15.78 7.59 -18.19
N MET A 452 14.76 8.43 -18.07
CA MET A 452 14.39 9.07 -16.80
C MET A 452 13.00 8.62 -16.37
N VAL A 453 12.77 8.59 -15.05
CA VAL A 453 11.42 8.45 -14.50
C VAL A 453 10.88 9.83 -14.19
N ALA A 454 9.80 10.17 -14.88
CA ALA A 454 8.98 11.32 -14.59
C ALA A 454 7.81 10.91 -13.70
N VAL A 455 7.40 11.81 -12.81
CA VAL A 455 6.26 11.66 -11.93
C VAL A 455 5.25 12.72 -12.32
N ALA A 456 4.05 12.28 -12.66
CA ALA A 456 2.94 13.17 -13.03
C ALA A 456 2.00 13.34 -11.84
N GLY A 457 1.49 14.56 -11.63
CA GLY A 457 0.69 14.85 -10.46
C GLY A 457 0.35 16.33 -10.27
N ARG A 458 -0.09 16.68 -9.06
CA ARG A 458 -0.43 18.06 -8.69
C ARG A 458 0.35 18.55 -7.48
N ILE A 459 0.76 19.81 -7.52
CA ILE A 459 1.46 20.48 -6.43
C ILE A 459 0.41 21.04 -5.46
N LEU A 460 0.55 20.69 -4.19
CA LEU A 460 -0.23 21.18 -3.07
C LEU A 460 0.68 21.97 -2.12
N ARG A 461 0.12 22.98 -1.47
CA ARG A 461 0.79 23.76 -0.43
C ARG A 461 0.09 23.53 0.91
N VAL A 462 0.88 23.31 1.96
CA VAL A 462 0.37 23.31 3.34
C VAL A 462 0.28 24.76 3.82
N VAL A 463 -0.89 25.19 4.26
CA VAL A 463 -1.16 26.56 4.76
C VAL A 463 -1.76 26.49 6.17
N GLU A 464 -1.33 27.37 7.08
CA GLU A 464 -1.97 27.49 8.40
C GLU A 464 -3.36 28.11 8.30
N ARG A 465 -4.34 27.57 9.01
CA ARG A 465 -5.73 28.07 9.01
C ARG A 465 -5.85 29.51 9.50
N SER A 466 -5.01 29.93 10.44
CA SER A 466 -4.92 31.31 10.94
C SER A 466 -4.63 32.31 9.82
N SER A 467 -3.71 31.95 8.91
CA SER A 467 -3.29 32.81 7.80
C SER A 467 -4.37 32.98 6.72
N VAL A 468 -5.26 32.00 6.55
CA VAL A 468 -6.33 32.05 5.54
C VAL A 468 -7.38 33.11 5.87
N LEU A 469 -7.62 33.38 7.15
CA LEU A 469 -8.60 34.39 7.58
C LEU A 469 -8.12 35.83 7.34
N ASN A 470 -6.80 36.06 7.34
CA ASN A 470 -6.23 37.40 7.14
C ASN A 470 -5.95 37.76 5.67
N CYS A 471 -5.88 36.78 4.77
CA CYS A 471 -5.61 37.05 3.35
C CYS A 471 -6.85 37.57 2.58
N CYS A 472 -8.06 37.41 3.14
CA CYS A 472 -9.29 37.87 2.50
C CYS A 472 -9.68 39.33 2.82
N SER A 473 -8.88 40.06 3.61
CA SER A 473 -9.24 41.40 4.11
C SER A 473 -8.44 42.58 3.55
N THR A 474 -7.47 42.36 2.65
CA THR A 474 -6.76 43.47 1.97
C THR A 474 -7.04 43.45 0.47
N GLY A 475 -7.71 44.51 -0.01
CA GLY A 475 -8.30 44.58 -1.34
C GLY A 475 -7.28 44.79 -2.46
N ALA A 476 -7.29 43.88 -3.43
CA ALA A 476 -7.24 44.14 -4.88
C ALA A 476 -7.59 42.84 -5.61
N LEU A 477 -8.48 42.93 -6.60
CA LEU A 477 -9.14 41.83 -7.34
C LEU A 477 -10.13 41.00 -6.51
N ARG A 478 -11.35 41.55 -6.37
CA ARG A 478 -12.57 40.75 -6.28
C ARG A 478 -12.68 39.89 -7.54
N ILE A 479 -12.07 38.71 -7.54
CA ILE A 479 -12.67 37.59 -8.25
C ILE A 479 -13.97 37.35 -7.51
N LYS A 480 -15.10 37.73 -8.12
CA LYS A 480 -16.40 37.35 -7.59
C LYS A 480 -16.37 35.83 -7.42
N GLU A 481 -16.59 35.35 -6.20
CA GLU A 481 -17.25 34.06 -5.98
C GLU A 481 -18.71 34.21 -6.47
N GLU A 482 -18.89 34.52 -7.76
CA GLU A 482 -20.11 34.13 -8.45
C GLU A 482 -20.10 32.61 -8.44
N GLY A 483 -21.20 32.03 -7.97
CA GLY A 483 -21.37 30.59 -7.87
C GLY A 483 -20.94 29.92 -9.17
N ILE A 484 -19.69 29.44 -9.18
CA ILE A 484 -19.25 28.44 -10.12
C ILE A 484 -20.04 27.23 -9.69
N HIS A 485 -21.17 27.02 -10.34
CA HIS A 485 -21.67 25.68 -10.56
C HIS A 485 -20.46 24.87 -11.03
N SER A 486 -19.88 24.08 -10.12
CA SER A 486 -18.99 23.00 -10.50
C SER A 486 -19.64 22.33 -11.70
N PRO A 487 -18.91 22.08 -12.81
CA PRO A 487 -19.48 21.36 -13.92
C PRO A 487 -20.10 20.08 -13.36
N VAL A 488 -21.42 19.99 -13.49
CA VAL A 488 -22.24 18.87 -13.06
C VAL A 488 -21.77 17.69 -13.93
N GLY A 489 -20.73 16.97 -13.49
CA GLY A 489 -20.12 15.93 -14.33
C GLY A 489 -18.86 15.27 -13.79
N LEU A 490 -18.05 15.94 -12.96
CA LEU A 490 -16.89 15.30 -12.30
C LEU A 490 -16.90 15.57 -10.79
N LYS A 491 -17.85 14.96 -10.09
CA LYS A 491 -17.55 14.57 -8.70
C LYS A 491 -16.51 13.46 -8.82
N THR A 492 -15.25 13.75 -8.46
CA THR A 492 -14.31 12.69 -8.13
C THR A 492 -14.91 11.95 -6.93
N ASP A 493 -15.66 10.89 -7.23
CA ASP A 493 -16.48 10.09 -6.28
C ASP A 493 -15.64 9.36 -5.23
N ARG A 494 -14.32 9.52 -5.32
CA ARG A 494 -13.37 9.31 -4.24
C ARG A 494 -12.83 10.68 -3.88
N SER A 495 -13.42 11.36 -2.90
CA SER A 495 -12.62 12.26 -2.09
C SER A 495 -11.51 11.37 -1.52
N THR A 496 -10.35 11.38 -2.16
CA THR A 496 -9.13 10.81 -1.60
C THR A 496 -8.95 11.55 -0.29
N GLU A 497 -9.37 10.92 0.80
CA GLU A 497 -9.09 11.37 2.15
C GLU A 497 -7.58 11.21 2.32
N PHE A 498 -6.81 12.15 1.77
CA PHE A 498 -5.41 12.28 2.12
C PHE A 498 -5.32 12.28 3.63
N PHE A 499 -4.22 11.74 4.15
CA PHE A 499 -3.88 11.98 5.53
C PHE A 499 -4.01 13.47 5.83
N PRO A 500 -4.94 13.87 6.70
CA PRO A 500 -5.22 15.27 6.86
C PRO A 500 -3.97 15.92 7.45
N PRO A 501 -3.64 17.16 7.04
CA PRO A 501 -2.60 17.91 7.68
C PRO A 501 -2.96 18.14 9.16
N ARG A 502 -2.07 18.79 9.94
CA ARG A 502 -2.38 19.12 11.34
C ARG A 502 -3.74 19.83 11.42
N LYS A 503 -4.45 19.72 12.55
CA LYS A 503 -5.76 20.40 12.74
C LYS A 503 -5.70 21.91 12.44
N SER A 504 -4.54 22.53 12.64
CA SER A 504 -4.27 23.94 12.35
C SER A 504 -3.91 24.23 10.89
N GLN A 505 -3.83 23.23 10.02
CA GLN A 505 -3.35 23.34 8.64
C GLN A 505 -4.42 22.93 7.63
N LYS A 506 -4.25 23.37 6.38
CA LYS A 506 -5.08 23.02 5.21
C LYS A 506 -4.16 22.81 4.00
N LEU A 507 -4.51 21.85 3.15
CA LEU A 507 -3.89 21.68 1.84
C LEU A 507 -4.60 22.59 0.83
N VAL A 508 -3.82 23.41 0.13
CA VAL A 508 -4.30 24.30 -0.94
C VAL A 508 -3.67 23.85 -2.24
N ASN A 509 -4.48 23.65 -3.27
CA ASN A 509 -3.97 23.28 -4.59
C ASN A 509 -3.23 24.46 -5.21
N VAL A 510 -1.98 24.25 -5.62
CA VAL A 510 -1.17 25.23 -6.35
C VAL A 510 -1.32 25.01 -7.86
N THR A 511 -1.56 23.77 -8.28
CA THR A 511 -1.79 23.43 -9.69
C THR A 511 -3.19 23.85 -10.11
N PRO A 512 -3.35 24.58 -11.23
CA PRO A 512 -4.68 24.90 -11.77
C PRO A 512 -5.55 23.65 -11.97
N ALA A 513 -6.86 23.80 -11.85
CA ALA A 513 -7.78 22.69 -11.97
C ALA A 513 -7.72 22.08 -13.38
N GLY A 514 -7.52 20.76 -13.46
CA GLY A 514 -7.42 20.03 -14.73
C GLY A 514 -6.01 19.94 -15.31
N GLU A 515 -5.02 20.60 -14.72
CA GLU A 515 -3.62 20.52 -15.16
C GLU A 515 -2.81 19.48 -14.38
N LEU A 516 -1.78 18.95 -15.04
CA LEU A 516 -0.81 18.02 -14.45
C LEU A 516 0.61 18.59 -14.60
N ASN A 517 1.37 18.47 -13.53
CA ASN A 517 2.80 18.75 -13.51
C ASN A 517 3.58 17.46 -13.73
N TYR A 518 4.70 17.55 -14.45
CA TYR A 518 5.63 16.44 -14.65
C TYR A 518 6.97 16.85 -14.05
N ILE A 519 7.40 16.13 -13.01
CA ILE A 519 8.68 16.37 -12.34
C ILE A 519 9.57 15.13 -12.46
N GLY A 520 10.88 15.32 -12.38
CA GLY A 520 11.80 14.18 -12.25
C GLY A 520 11.69 13.56 -10.86
N VAL A 521 11.96 12.25 -10.74
CA VAL A 521 12.00 11.56 -9.44
C VAL A 521 13.01 12.19 -8.48
N ASP A 522 14.09 12.77 -9.01
CA ASP A 522 15.12 13.50 -8.28
C ASP A 522 14.61 14.77 -7.58
N CYS A 523 13.45 15.29 -7.99
CA CYS A 523 12.77 16.41 -7.34
C CYS A 523 12.00 15.97 -6.07
N ILE A 524 11.88 14.67 -5.79
CA ILE A 524 11.13 14.14 -4.65
C ILE A 524 12.09 13.95 -3.46
N ALA A 525 11.71 14.52 -2.32
CA ALA A 525 12.46 14.44 -1.05
C ALA A 525 12.06 13.24 -0.18
N GLY A 526 11.00 12.51 -0.56
CA GLY A 526 10.43 11.37 0.17
C GLY A 526 8.93 11.52 0.38
N ARG A 527 8.29 10.53 1.01
CA ARG A 527 6.87 10.52 1.34
C ARG A 527 6.51 11.61 2.34
N TYR A 528 5.26 12.03 2.29
CA TYR A 528 4.63 12.82 3.35
C TYR A 528 4.06 11.86 4.40
N TYR A 529 4.47 12.03 5.65
CA TYR A 529 3.98 11.26 6.78
C TYR A 529 2.94 12.07 7.56
N SER A 530 1.80 11.45 7.84
CA SER A 530 0.71 12.07 8.58
C SER A 530 1.16 12.48 9.99
N PRO A 531 0.85 13.71 10.44
CA PRO A 531 1.10 14.13 11.82
C PRO A 531 0.34 13.31 12.87
N LYS A 532 -0.73 12.60 12.49
CA LYS A 532 -1.64 11.89 13.41
C LYS A 532 -0.94 10.94 14.38
N SER A 533 0.16 10.29 14.01
CA SER A 533 0.85 9.31 14.86
C SER A 533 2.04 9.85 15.67
N PHE A 534 2.40 11.14 15.54
CA PHE A 534 3.79 11.54 15.86
C PHE A 534 4.00 12.85 16.62
N HIS A 535 2.98 13.36 17.30
CA HIS A 535 2.95 14.79 17.62
C HIS A 535 4.04 15.32 18.57
N SER A 536 4.52 14.55 19.54
CA SER A 536 5.52 15.04 20.51
C SER A 536 6.97 14.68 20.12
N GLU A 537 7.25 13.40 19.88
CA GLU A 537 8.62 12.90 19.72
C GLU A 537 9.28 13.40 18.42
N LEU A 538 8.59 13.33 17.27
CA LEU A 538 9.14 13.83 15.99
C LEU A 538 9.32 15.35 16.01
N SER A 539 8.37 16.08 16.58
CA SER A 539 8.49 17.53 16.74
C SER A 539 9.69 17.88 17.63
N ARG A 540 9.89 17.14 18.72
CA ARG A 540 11.03 17.32 19.63
C ARG A 540 12.36 17.01 18.95
N LEU A 541 12.47 15.88 18.25
CA LEU A 541 13.70 15.47 17.55
C LEU A 541 14.06 16.43 16.41
N ARG A 542 13.05 16.91 15.66
CA ARG A 542 13.26 17.94 14.63
C ARG A 542 13.79 19.23 15.23
N ASN A 543 13.16 19.72 16.30
CA ASN A 543 13.60 20.94 16.98
C ASN A 543 15.00 20.78 17.57
N GLN A 544 15.32 19.62 18.16
CA GLN A 544 16.66 19.33 18.68
C GLN A 544 17.72 19.29 17.58
N SER A 545 17.38 18.75 16.40
CA SER A 545 18.29 18.71 15.25
C SER A 545 18.55 20.11 14.68
N ILE A 546 17.52 20.96 14.61
CA ILE A 546 17.65 22.36 14.19
C ILE A 546 18.57 23.12 15.16
N LEU A 547 18.34 22.99 16.47
CA LEU A 547 19.18 23.63 17.50
C LEU A 547 20.64 23.17 17.43
N ASN A 548 20.88 21.87 17.17
CA ASN A 548 22.23 21.36 16.98
C ASN A 548 22.89 21.93 15.71
N LEU A 549 22.14 22.07 14.62
CA LEU A 549 22.64 22.63 13.36
C LEU A 549 23.00 24.12 13.51
N GLU A 550 22.16 24.88 14.22
CA GLU A 550 22.42 26.29 14.57
C GLU A 550 23.65 26.42 15.47
N SER A 551 23.81 25.54 16.47
CA SER A 551 25.01 25.52 17.32
C SER A 551 26.30 25.24 16.52
N LEU A 552 26.23 24.41 15.47
CA LEU A 552 27.37 24.14 14.59
C LEU A 552 27.74 25.38 13.74
N LYS A 553 26.73 26.10 13.24
CA LYS A 553 26.92 27.35 12.47
C LYS A 553 27.61 28.44 13.31
N ASP A 554 27.33 28.51 14.61
CA ASP A 554 27.99 29.47 15.49
C ASP A 554 29.44 29.09 15.83
N SER A 555 29.76 27.78 15.87
CA SER A 555 31.12 27.30 16.17
C SER A 555 32.12 27.47 15.02
N THR A 556 31.66 27.67 13.79
CA THR A 556 32.50 27.71 12.57
C THR A 556 33.01 29.11 12.20
N LYS A 557 32.79 30.12 13.04
CA LYS A 557 33.35 31.49 12.86
C LYS A 557 34.87 31.61 13.16
N THR A 558 35.65 30.53 13.10
CA THR A 558 37.09 30.58 13.38
C THR A 558 37.98 30.44 12.12
N ARG A 559 38.65 31.57 11.83
CA ARG A 559 39.82 31.82 10.96
C ARG A 559 39.75 31.40 9.47
N PRO A 560 39.72 32.37 8.54
CA PRO A 560 39.92 32.12 7.12
C PRO A 560 41.43 31.95 6.87
N GLY A 561 41.87 30.74 6.57
CA GLY A 561 43.28 30.54 6.20
C GLY A 561 43.83 29.16 6.50
N THR A 562 43.27 28.13 5.88
CA THR A 562 44.05 26.94 5.51
C THR A 562 43.24 26.16 4.48
N SER A 563 43.77 26.11 3.26
CA SER A 563 43.27 25.28 2.17
C SER A 563 43.30 23.81 2.62
N ARG A 564 42.16 23.33 3.13
CA ARG A 564 41.88 21.90 3.19
C ARG A 564 41.74 21.45 1.75
N MET A 565 42.64 20.58 1.30
CA MET A 565 42.38 19.70 0.16
C MET A 565 41.04 19.01 0.42
N THR A 566 40.02 19.50 -0.26
CA THR A 566 38.68 18.95 -0.19
C THR A 566 38.71 17.57 -0.83
N ILE A 567 38.06 16.63 -0.14
CA ILE A 567 37.74 15.28 -0.62
C ILE A 567 36.63 15.40 -1.69
N GLU A 568 36.81 16.32 -2.64
CA GLU A 568 35.90 16.64 -3.75
C GLU A 568 36.29 15.88 -5.03
N SER A 569 37.46 15.22 -5.02
CA SER A 569 38.02 14.56 -6.21
C SER A 569 37.76 13.05 -6.31
N LEU A 570 37.19 12.40 -5.30
CA LEU A 570 37.12 10.92 -5.27
C LEU A 570 35.74 10.31 -5.54
N ILE A 571 34.67 11.11 -5.59
CA ILE A 571 33.28 10.58 -5.68
C ILE A 571 32.48 11.16 -6.86
N GLY A 572 33.05 12.04 -7.69
CA GLY A 572 32.31 12.57 -8.86
C GLY A 572 31.03 13.35 -8.50
N LEU A 573 30.87 13.75 -7.23
CA LEU A 573 29.82 14.66 -6.78
C LEU A 573 30.30 16.10 -7.04
N LYS A 574 29.65 16.79 -7.98
CA LYS A 574 29.88 18.23 -8.19
C LYS A 574 29.30 19.03 -7.03
N SER A 575 30.09 19.98 -6.53
CA SER A 575 29.64 21.04 -5.63
C SER A 575 28.45 21.78 -6.24
N GLY A 576 27.31 21.78 -5.54
CA GLY A 576 26.08 22.46 -5.94
C GLY A 576 24.78 21.79 -5.50
N GLU A 577 24.77 20.47 -5.29
CA GLU A 577 23.58 19.73 -4.86
C GLU A 577 23.68 19.39 -3.36
N LEU A 578 23.47 20.40 -2.52
CA LEU A 578 23.12 20.15 -1.12
C LEU A 578 21.78 19.42 -1.11
N ASN A 579 21.84 18.11 -0.89
CA ASN A 579 20.68 17.28 -0.65
C ASN A 579 20.04 17.83 0.63
N PHE A 580 18.99 18.66 0.52
CA PHE A 580 18.38 19.43 1.64
C PHE A 580 17.87 18.58 2.82
N MET A 581 17.97 17.25 2.72
CA MET A 581 17.69 16.28 3.77
C MET A 581 18.96 15.81 4.53
N ARG A 582 20.17 16.17 4.06
CA ARG A 582 21.47 15.96 4.72
C ARG A 582 22.01 17.27 5.26
#